data_AF-A0A0S7WEH0-F1
#
_entry.id   AF-A0A0S7WEH0-F1
#
_cell.length_a   1.000
_cell.length_b   1.000
_cell.length_c   1.000
_cell.angle_alpha   90.00
_cell.angle_beta   90.00
_cell.angle_gamma   90.00
#
_symmetry.space_group_name_H-M   'P 1'
#
loop_
_entity.id
_entity.type
_entity.pdbx_description
1 polymer ?
#
loop_
_entity_poly.entity_id
_entity_poly.type
_entity_poly.pdbx_seq_one_letter_code
_entity_poly.pdbx_strand_id
1 'polypeptide(L)'
;MMTQTAVKQDQDLASLIELYLLRCQVEGKSPNTTTAYRETLTLFQGVAGEEGFPEDVRAITPAHIYAYLGRIGSNGASLETRHRRHREVRFLFSWLKRMGYIEESPFA
;
A
#
# COMPACT_ATOMS: atom_id res chain seq x y z
N MET A 1 26.85 4.01 22.09
CA MET A 1 25.58 3.34 21.76
C MET A 1 24.52 4.42 21.62
N MET A 2 23.76 4.39 20.51
CA MET A 2 22.47 5.08 20.22
C MET A 2 22.45 5.60 18.76
N THR A 3 22.30 4.69 17.81
CA THR A 3 21.85 4.99 16.44
C THR A 3 20.71 4.04 16.12
N GLN A 4 19.53 4.29 16.70
CA GLN A 4 18.34 3.49 16.44
C GLN A 4 17.09 4.36 16.45
N THR A 5 17.12 5.44 15.66
CA THR A 5 15.93 6.29 15.44
C THR A 5 15.70 6.64 13.97
N ALA A 6 16.67 6.42 13.07
CA ALA A 6 16.54 6.77 11.65
C ALA A 6 15.93 5.65 10.77
N VAL A 7 15.96 4.39 11.21
CA VAL A 7 15.51 3.24 10.38
C VAL A 7 13.97 3.08 10.39
N LYS A 8 13.26 3.69 11.36
CA LYS A 8 11.80 3.54 11.47
C LYS A 8 11.00 4.26 10.38
N GLN A 9 11.56 5.30 9.76
CA GLN A 9 10.83 6.04 8.70
C GLN A 9 10.97 5.41 7.31
N ASP A 10 11.95 4.52 7.12
CA ASP A 10 12.22 3.91 5.81
C ASP A 10 11.23 2.78 5.46
N GLN A 11 10.48 2.29 6.45
CA GLN A 11 9.59 1.11 6.33
C GLN A 11 8.14 1.40 6.75
N ASP A 12 7.81 2.67 6.98
CA ASP A 12 6.45 3.10 7.28
C ASP A 12 5.59 3.06 6.01
N LEU A 13 4.36 2.52 6.14
CA LEU A 13 3.41 2.36 5.05
C LEU A 13 3.10 3.68 4.35
N ALA A 14 2.90 4.77 5.11
CA ALA A 14 2.57 6.07 4.52
C ALA A 14 3.75 6.61 3.69
N SER A 15 4.94 6.59 4.26
CA SER A 15 6.19 7.04 3.64
C SER A 15 6.48 6.27 2.35
N LEU A 16 6.27 4.94 2.36
CA LEU A 16 6.48 4.08 1.21
C LEU A 16 5.40 4.25 0.11
N ILE A 17 4.16 4.54 0.49
CA ILE A 17 3.11 4.92 -0.46
C ILE A 17 3.51 6.21 -1.18
N GLU A 18 3.94 7.23 -0.44
CA GLU A 18 4.37 8.50 -1.02
C GLU A 18 5.56 8.31 -1.97
N LEU A 19 6.55 7.51 -1.57
CA LEU A 19 7.70 7.19 -2.42
C LEU A 19 7.29 6.46 -3.70
N TYR A 20 6.37 5.50 -3.61
CA TYR A 20 5.85 4.79 -4.78
C TYR A 20 5.11 5.73 -5.75
N LEU A 21 4.29 6.64 -5.22
CA LEU A 21 3.58 7.64 -6.03
C LEU A 21 4.55 8.63 -6.70
N LEU A 22 5.58 9.09 -5.98
CA LEU A 22 6.65 9.92 -6.53
C LEU A 22 7.37 9.19 -7.66
N ARG A 23 7.70 7.91 -7.47
CA ARG A 23 8.31 7.07 -8.50
C ARG A 23 7.42 6.96 -9.74
N CYS A 24 6.11 6.74 -9.58
CA CYS A 24 5.18 6.72 -10.71
C CYS A 24 5.14 8.05 -11.47
N GLN A 25 5.26 9.17 -10.77
CA GLN A 25 5.32 10.50 -11.37
C GLN A 25 6.63 10.71 -12.14
N VAL A 26 7.77 10.35 -11.55
CA VAL A 26 9.11 10.52 -12.15
C VAL A 26 9.31 9.63 -13.37
N GLU A 27 8.80 8.40 -13.36
CA GLU A 27 8.88 7.51 -14.52
C GLU A 27 7.93 7.89 -15.67
N GLY A 28 7.16 8.97 -15.53
CA GLY A 28 6.28 9.46 -16.58
C GLY A 28 5.05 8.58 -16.82
N LYS A 29 4.58 7.84 -15.80
CA LYS A 29 3.28 7.15 -15.93
C LYS A 29 2.18 8.19 -16.17
N SER A 30 1.18 7.79 -16.96
CA SER A 30 0.06 8.66 -17.29
C SER A 30 -0.57 9.25 -16.01
N PRO A 31 -0.88 10.56 -15.99
CA PRO A 31 -1.40 11.23 -14.80
C PRO A 31 -2.68 10.56 -14.27
N ASN A 32 -3.51 10.03 -15.17
CA ASN A 32 -4.72 9.29 -14.80
C ASN A 32 -4.43 8.01 -13.98
N THR A 33 -3.34 7.32 -14.30
CA THR A 33 -2.90 6.12 -13.57
C THR A 33 -2.34 6.48 -12.19
N THR A 34 -1.56 7.56 -12.11
CA THR A 34 -1.01 8.04 -10.84
C THR A 34 -2.12 8.55 -9.91
N THR A 35 -3.15 9.21 -10.44
CA THR A 35 -4.34 9.60 -9.67
C THR A 35 -5.09 8.38 -9.15
N ALA A 36 -5.36 7.39 -10.01
CA ALA A 36 -6.04 6.16 -9.58
C ALA A 36 -5.25 5.42 -8.48
N TYR A 37 -3.94 5.32 -8.63
CA TYR A 37 -3.07 4.74 -7.59
C TYR A 37 -3.12 5.53 -6.29
N ARG A 38 -3.05 6.87 -6.37
CA ARG A 38 -3.15 7.74 -5.19
C ARG A 38 -4.47 7.51 -4.47
N GLU A 39 -5.59 7.55 -5.17
CA GLU A 39 -6.92 7.33 -4.57
C GLU A 39 -7.00 5.99 -3.85
N THR A 40 -6.54 4.91 -4.50
CA THR A 40 -6.58 3.58 -3.91
C THR A 40 -5.64 3.43 -2.72
N LEU A 41 -4.42 3.96 -2.80
CA LEU A 41 -3.42 3.84 -1.73
C LEU A 41 -3.75 4.73 -0.52
N THR A 42 -4.30 5.93 -0.75
CA THR A 42 -4.81 6.78 0.33
C THR A 42 -5.99 6.12 1.03
N LEU A 43 -6.90 5.48 0.28
CA LEU A 43 -7.98 4.72 0.90
C LEU A 43 -7.46 3.53 1.72
N PHE A 44 -6.48 2.79 1.19
CA PHE A 44 -5.85 1.70 1.92
C PHE A 44 -5.20 2.18 3.22
N GLN A 45 -4.47 3.30 3.19
CA GLN A 45 -3.88 3.91 4.38
C GLN A 45 -4.96 4.35 5.39
N GLY A 46 -6.07 4.93 4.92
CA GLY A 46 -7.18 5.31 5.79
C GLY A 46 -7.79 4.10 6.50
N VAL A 47 -8.08 3.03 5.76
CA VAL A 47 -8.58 1.78 6.34
C VAL A 47 -7.56 1.14 7.27
N ALA A 48 -6.27 1.19 6.92
CA ALA A 48 -5.19 0.71 7.79
C ALA A 48 -5.17 1.44 9.13
N GLY A 49 -5.35 2.76 9.13
CA GLY A 49 -5.46 3.55 10.36
C GLY A 49 -6.73 3.24 11.17
N GLU A 50 -7.89 3.09 10.52
CA GLU A 50 -9.16 2.79 11.19
C GLU A 50 -9.21 1.39 11.81
N GLU A 51 -8.70 0.38 11.09
CA GLU A 51 -8.75 -1.02 11.50
C GLU A 51 -7.52 -1.44 12.33
N GLY A 52 -6.60 -0.52 12.61
CA GLY A 52 -5.42 -0.76 13.45
C GLY A 52 -4.37 -1.66 12.79
N PHE A 53 -4.19 -1.54 11.47
CA PHE A 53 -3.15 -2.28 10.77
C PHE A 53 -1.76 -1.81 11.21
N PRO A 54 -0.74 -2.67 11.07
CA PRO A 54 0.64 -2.28 11.32
C PRO A 54 1.07 -1.10 10.44
N GLU A 55 1.77 -0.13 11.04
CA GLU A 55 2.45 0.94 10.29
C GLU A 55 3.65 0.40 9.51
N ASP A 56 4.29 -0.65 10.02
CA ASP A 56 5.42 -1.32 9.37
C ASP A 56 4.92 -2.23 8.23
N VAL A 57 5.35 -1.95 7.00
CA VAL A 57 4.91 -2.71 5.81
C VAL A 57 5.26 -4.19 5.86
N ARG A 58 6.29 -4.59 6.63
CA ARG A 58 6.73 -5.98 6.77
C ARG A 58 5.80 -6.80 7.66
N ALA A 59 5.04 -6.12 8.51
CA ALA A 59 4.03 -6.75 9.36
C ALA A 59 2.66 -6.85 8.67
N ILE A 60 2.50 -6.30 7.48
CA ILE A 60 1.26 -6.45 6.70
C ILE A 60 1.14 -7.89 6.22
N THR A 61 0.04 -8.54 6.58
CA THR A 61 -0.27 -9.93 6.20
C THR A 61 -1.42 -9.98 5.20
N PRO A 62 -1.66 -11.13 4.54
CA PRO A 62 -2.82 -11.32 3.67
C PRO A 62 -4.16 -11.03 4.39
N ALA A 63 -4.24 -11.27 5.69
CA ALA A 63 -5.44 -10.98 6.49
C ALA A 63 -5.82 -9.49 6.46
N HIS A 64 -4.84 -8.59 6.55
CA HIS A 64 -5.05 -7.15 6.44
C HIS A 64 -5.54 -6.75 5.03
N ILE A 65 -5.05 -7.42 3.98
CA ILE A 65 -5.50 -7.19 2.61
C ILE A 65 -6.98 -7.61 2.46
N TYR A 66 -7.36 -8.77 2.99
CA TYR A 66 -8.76 -9.22 2.97
C TYR A 66 -9.67 -8.33 3.83
N ALA A 67 -9.19 -7.85 4.99
CA ALA A 67 -9.92 -6.89 5.81
C ALA A 67 -10.18 -5.58 5.04
N TYR A 68 -9.17 -5.05 4.34
CA TYR A 68 -9.33 -3.91 3.45
C TYR A 68 -10.37 -4.17 2.35
N LEU A 69 -10.28 -5.31 1.66
CA LEU A 69 -11.24 -5.69 0.61
C LEU A 69 -12.66 -5.88 1.14
N GLY A 70 -12.80 -6.41 2.34
CA GLY A 70 -14.07 -6.54 3.06
C GLY A 70 -14.68 -5.17 3.35
N ARG A 71 -13.89 -4.24 3.92
CA ARG A 71 -14.31 -2.87 4.24
C ARG A 71 -14.81 -2.12 3.01
N ILE A 72 -14.07 -2.16 1.90
CA ILE A 72 -14.51 -1.50 0.66
C ILE A 72 -15.76 -2.17 0.07
N GLY A 73 -15.92 -3.49 0.23
CA GLY A 73 -17.11 -4.22 -0.19
C GLY A 73 -18.34 -3.79 0.59
N SER A 74 -18.21 -3.67 1.91
CA SER A 74 -19.27 -3.21 2.82
C SER A 74 -19.70 -1.76 2.53
N ASN A 75 -18.80 -0.92 2.03
CA ASN A 75 -19.09 0.46 1.59
C ASN A 75 -19.76 0.53 0.20
N GLY A 76 -20.26 -0.59 -0.34
CA GLY A 76 -21.00 -0.62 -1.60
C GLY A 76 -20.14 -0.66 -2.86
N ALA A 77 -18.83 -0.91 -2.75
CA ALA A 77 -17.99 -1.01 -3.95
C ALA A 77 -18.33 -2.26 -4.79
N SER A 78 -18.53 -2.05 -6.09
CA SER A 78 -18.70 -3.12 -7.07
C SER A 78 -17.52 -4.09 -7.08
N LEU A 79 -17.76 -5.32 -7.54
CA LEU A 79 -16.73 -6.35 -7.64
C LEU A 79 -15.55 -5.89 -8.52
N GLU A 80 -15.82 -5.23 -9.64
CA GLU A 80 -14.78 -4.65 -10.51
C GLU A 80 -13.89 -3.63 -9.79
N THR A 81 -14.48 -2.73 -9.01
CA THR A 81 -13.74 -1.75 -8.21
C THR A 81 -12.85 -2.43 -7.17
N ARG A 82 -13.33 -3.52 -6.55
CA ARG A 82 -12.53 -4.32 -5.61
C ARG A 82 -11.35 -4.99 -6.31
N HIS A 83 -11.56 -5.60 -7.47
CA HIS A 83 -10.48 -6.21 -8.25
C HIS A 83 -9.44 -5.20 -8.71
N ARG A 84 -9.88 -4.01 -9.15
CA ARG A 84 -8.97 -2.91 -9.53
C ARG A 84 -8.11 -2.50 -8.34
N ARG A 85 -8.74 -2.21 -7.20
CA ARG A 85 -8.04 -1.81 -5.96
C ARG A 85 -7.08 -2.88 -5.46
N HIS A 86 -7.51 -4.15 -5.47
CA HIS A 86 -6.65 -5.28 -5.12
C HIS A 86 -5.39 -5.34 -6.00
N ARG A 87 -5.54 -5.18 -7.33
CA ARG A 87 -4.42 -5.17 -8.27
C ARG A 87 -3.46 -4.00 -8.01
N GLU A 88 -3.99 -2.82 -7.71
CA GLU A 88 -3.19 -1.61 -7.44
C GLU A 88 -2.36 -1.76 -6.17
N VAL A 89 -2.95 -2.25 -5.09
CA VAL A 89 -2.22 -2.55 -3.84
C VAL A 89 -1.19 -3.65 -4.08
N ARG A 90 -1.53 -4.70 -4.85
CA ARG A 90 -0.55 -5.74 -5.23
C ARG A 90 0.66 -5.16 -5.96
N PHE A 91 0.49 -4.15 -6.83
CA PHE A 91 1.62 -3.52 -7.51
C PHE A 91 2.56 -2.79 -6.55
N LEU A 92 2.02 -2.09 -5.56
CA LEU A 92 2.82 -1.47 -4.50
C LEU A 92 3.68 -2.52 -3.79
N PHE A 93 3.08 -3.58 -3.23
CA PHE A 93 3.83 -4.60 -2.49
C PHE A 93 4.81 -5.39 -3.38
N SER A 94 4.47 -5.61 -4.65
CA SER A 94 5.40 -6.22 -5.61
C SER A 94 6.62 -5.33 -5.86
N TRP A 95 6.41 -4.00 -5.94
CA TRP A 95 7.51 -3.05 -6.07
C TRP A 95 8.35 -2.95 -4.79
N LEU A 96 7.71 -2.92 -3.62
CA LEU A 96 8.40 -2.93 -2.32
C LEU A 96 9.31 -4.16 -2.18
N LYS A 97 8.81 -5.34 -2.58
CA LYS A 97 9.60 -6.57 -2.60
C LYS A 97 10.78 -6.46 -3.56
N ARG A 98 10.57 -5.95 -4.77
CA ARG A 98 11.63 -5.78 -5.78
C ARG A 98 12.73 -4.82 -5.31
N MET A 99 12.36 -3.79 -4.56
CA MET A 99 13.29 -2.79 -4.04
C MET A 99 13.95 -3.21 -2.71
N GLY A 100 13.52 -4.32 -2.11
CA GLY A 100 14.10 -4.86 -0.87
C GLY A 100 13.55 -4.26 0.42
N TYR A 101 12.44 -3.51 0.37
CA TYR A 101 11.75 -3.02 1.58
C TYR A 101 11.05 -4.15 2.34
N ILE A 102 10.55 -5.16 1.62
CA ILE A 102 9.94 -6.35 2.21
C ILE A 102 10.54 -7.62 1.60
N GLU A 103 10.64 -8.67 2.40
CA GLU A 103 11.12 -9.99 1.95
C GLU A 103 9.99 -10.76 1.25
N GLU A 104 8.79 -10.72 1.85
CA GLU A 104 7.60 -11.40 1.35
C GLU A 104 6.47 -10.41 1.08
N SER A 105 5.70 -10.67 0.03
CA SER A 105 4.53 -9.87 -0.31
C SER A 105 3.30 -10.52 0.33
N PRO A 106 2.37 -9.75 0.93
CA PRO A 106 1.10 -10.28 1.44
C PRO A 106 0.15 -10.78 0.33
N PHE A 107 0.61 -10.74 -0.92
CA PHE A 107 -0.06 -11.27 -2.11
C PHE A 107 0.69 -12.45 -2.76
N ALA A 108 1.78 -12.91 -2.14
CA ALA A 108 2.59 -14.04 -2.61
C ALA A 108 1.86 -15.38 -2.45
#